data_AF-A0A8R1IGF7-F1
#
_entry.id   AF-A0A8R1IGF7-F1
#
_cell.length_a   1.000
_cell.length_b   1.000
_cell.length_c   1.000
_cell.angle_alpha   90.00
_cell.angle_beta   90.00
_cell.angle_gamma   90.00
#
_symmetry.space_group_name_H-M   'P 1'
#
loop_
_entity.id
_entity.type
_entity.pdbx_description
1 polymer ?
#
loop_
_entity_poly.entity_id
_entity_poly.type
_entity_poly.pdbx_seq_one_letter_code
_entity_poly.pdbx_strand_id
1 'polypeptide(L)'
;MVRNGQFEVRTGKTTGYMAPIFDNQSNVNVQMARLSGTILNAMITVPLSFNGMNLQNCQTWNFVETGQLVNGQLAPHSSTPFQVNNVCASQCR
;
A
#
# COMPACT_ATOMS: atom_id res chain seq x y z
N MET A 1 1.99 -7.84 4.63
CA MET A 1 1.94 -8.60 5.89
C MET A 1 3.08 -9.61 5.89
N VAL A 2 3.75 -9.84 7.02
CA VAL A 2 4.74 -10.92 7.14
C VAL A 2 4.03 -12.13 7.74
N ARG A 3 4.02 -13.26 7.02
CA ARG A 3 3.42 -14.51 7.49
C ARG A 3 4.42 -15.64 7.23
N ASN A 4 4.82 -16.36 8.28
CA ASN A 4 5.79 -17.46 8.20
C ASN A 4 7.11 -17.07 7.51
N GLY A 5 7.61 -15.84 7.73
CA GLY A 5 8.83 -15.34 7.08
C GLY A 5 8.66 -14.96 5.60
N GLN A 6 7.46 -15.07 5.04
CA GLN A 6 7.12 -14.65 3.69
C GLN A 6 6.34 -13.34 3.72
N PHE A 7 6.58 -12.49 2.72
CA PHE A 7 5.89 -11.22 2.56
C PHE A 7 4.69 -11.39 1.64
N GLU A 8 3.52 -10.97 2.11
CA GLU A 8 2.32 -10.88 1.31
C GLU A 8 1.98 -9.41 1.06
N VAL A 9 1.90 -9.03 -0.22
CA VAL A 9 1.39 -7.73 -0.65
C VAL A 9 -0.06 -7.89 -1.08
N ARG A 10 -0.95 -7.11 -0.47
CA ARG A 10 -2.38 -7.13 -0.74
C ARG A 10 -2.83 -5.74 -1.18
N THR A 11 -3.74 -5.69 -2.13
CA THR A 11 -4.45 -4.47 -2.54
C THR A 11 -5.83 -4.43 -1.91
N GLY A 12 -6.42 -3.25 -1.86
CA GLY A 12 -7.75 -3.05 -1.32
C GLY A 12 -8.20 -1.60 -1.42
N LYS A 13 -9.28 -1.30 -0.71
CA LYS A 13 -9.87 0.04 -0.63
C LYS A 13 -10.14 0.40 0.82
N THR A 14 -9.97 1.68 1.16
CA THR A 14 -10.38 2.22 2.45
C THR A 14 -11.03 3.59 2.24
N THR A 15 -11.74 4.07 3.26
CA THR A 15 -12.31 5.41 3.31
C THR A 15 -11.89 6.07 4.61
N GLY A 16 -11.16 7.18 4.49
CA GLY A 16 -10.66 7.94 5.63
C GLY A 16 -9.74 7.11 6.54
N TYR A 17 -10.13 7.02 7.82
CA TYR A 17 -9.37 6.36 8.89
C TYR A 17 -9.67 4.87 9.05
N MET A 18 -10.60 4.33 8.27
CA MET A 18 -11.08 2.94 8.42
C MET A 18 -10.02 1.90 8.02
N ALA A 19 -10.18 0.69 8.53
CA ALA A 19 -9.43 -0.47 8.07
C ALA A 19 -9.70 -0.74 6.58
N PRO A 20 -8.69 -1.15 5.79
CA PRO A 20 -8.89 -1.48 4.39
C PRO A 20 -9.69 -2.76 4.21
N ILE A 21 -10.60 -2.75 3.25
CA ILE A 21 -11.23 -3.94 2.70
C ILE A 21 -10.33 -4.44 1.57
N PHE A 22 -9.72 -5.60 1.78
CA PHE A 22 -8.78 -6.18 0.82
C PHE A 22 -9.52 -6.79 -0.38
N ASP A 23 -8.90 -6.67 -1.54
CA ASP A 23 -9.33 -7.35 -2.76
C ASP A 23 -9.11 -8.87 -2.62
N ASN A 24 -9.87 -9.66 -3.37
CA ASN A 24 -9.69 -11.11 -3.42
C ASN A 24 -8.35 -11.52 -4.04
N GLN A 25 -7.79 -10.67 -4.91
CA GLN A 25 -6.50 -10.85 -5.56
C GLN A 25 -5.75 -9.52 -5.56
N SER A 26 -4.43 -9.60 -5.36
CA SER A 26 -3.56 -8.43 -5.39
C SER A 26 -3.38 -7.93 -6.82
N ASN A 27 -3.73 -6.67 -7.06
CA ASN A 27 -3.68 -6.04 -8.39
C ASN A 27 -2.40 -5.22 -8.63
N VAL A 28 -1.31 -5.57 -7.93
CA VAL A 28 0.02 -4.96 -8.09
C VAL A 28 1.06 -6.04 -8.34
N ASN A 29 2.13 -5.68 -9.04
CA ASN A 29 3.29 -6.55 -9.20
C ASN A 29 4.31 -6.25 -8.10
N VAL A 30 4.80 -7.30 -7.43
CA VAL A 30 5.88 -7.17 -6.45
C VAL A 30 7.18 -7.57 -7.13
N GLN A 31 8.03 -6.58 -7.41
CA GLN A 31 9.35 -6.82 -7.99
C GLN A 31 10.37 -7.24 -6.92
N MET A 32 10.24 -6.68 -5.72
CA MET A 32 11.09 -7.01 -4.57
C MET A 32 10.35 -6.79 -3.25
N ALA A 33 10.55 -7.67 -2.29
CA ALA A 33 10.18 -7.45 -0.89
C ALA A 33 11.19 -8.16 0.01
N ARG A 34 11.91 -7.41 0.84
CA ARG A 34 12.96 -7.93 1.73
C ARG A 34 12.90 -7.22 3.08
N LEU A 35 12.97 -7.99 4.15
CA LEU A 35 13.12 -7.45 5.51
C LEU A 35 14.60 -7.49 5.90
N SER A 36 15.13 -6.36 6.34
CA SER A 36 16.46 -6.23 6.94
C SER A 36 16.28 -5.71 8.35
N GLY A 37 16.39 -6.59 9.35
CA GLY A 37 16.04 -6.28 10.73
C GLY A 37 14.56 -5.93 10.86
N THR A 38 14.24 -4.67 11.19
CA THR A 38 12.87 -4.14 11.28
C THR A 38 12.44 -3.36 10.04
N ILE A 39 13.30 -3.22 9.03
CA ILE A 39 13.05 -2.40 7.84
C ILE A 39 12.58 -3.28 6.69
N LEU A 40 11.33 -3.08 6.26
CA LEU A 40 10.80 -3.67 5.04
C LEU A 40 11.18 -2.79 3.83
N ASN A 41 11.99 -3.34 2.95
CA ASN A 41 12.29 -2.76 1.65
C ASN A 41 11.41 -3.45 0.60
N ALA A 42 10.56 -2.69 -0.08
CA ALA A 42 9.66 -3.22 -1.10
C ALA A 42 9.70 -2.37 -2.36
N MET A 43 9.67 -3.03 -3.51
CA MET A 43 9.51 -2.43 -4.83
C MET A 43 8.30 -3.05 -5.50
N ILE A 44 7.31 -2.22 -5.80
CA ILE A 44 6.05 -2.63 -6.42
C ILE A 44 5.80 -1.82 -7.68
N THR A 45 5.08 -2.41 -8.62
CA THR A 45 4.54 -1.73 -9.80
C THR A 45 3.03 -1.72 -9.72
N VAL A 46 2.44 -0.53 -9.85
CA VAL A 46 0.99 -0.33 -9.84
C VAL A 46 0.54 -0.01 -11.27
N PRO A 47 -0.51 -0.65 -11.80
CA PRO A 47 -1.03 -0.30 -13.11
C PRO A 47 -1.63 1.12 -13.10
N LEU A 48 -1.53 1.83 -14.23
CA LEU A 48 -2.05 3.20 -14.33
C LEU A 48 -3.58 3.27 -14.24
N SER A 49 -4.27 2.17 -14.52
CA SER A 49 -5.66 1.96 -14.14
C SER A 49 -5.70 0.98 -12.97
N PHE A 50 -6.05 1.47 -11.78
CA PHE A 50 -5.99 0.68 -10.55
C PHE A 50 -7.24 0.86 -9.72
N ASN A 51 -7.97 -0.23 -9.45
CA ASN A 51 -9.14 -0.24 -8.57
C ASN A 51 -10.25 0.78 -8.91
N GLY A 52 -10.37 1.15 -10.19
CA GLY A 52 -11.32 2.17 -10.69
C GLY A 52 -10.76 3.60 -10.69
N MET A 53 -9.50 3.78 -10.29
CA MET A 53 -8.79 5.06 -10.34
C MET A 53 -7.88 5.11 -11.56
N ASN A 54 -7.75 6.32 -12.13
CA ASN A 54 -6.79 6.62 -13.18
C ASN A 54 -5.60 7.37 -12.58
N LEU A 55 -4.45 6.71 -12.53
CA LEU A 55 -3.19 7.21 -11.97
C LEU A 55 -2.30 7.91 -13.01
N GLN A 56 -2.82 8.18 -14.22
CA GLN A 56 -2.09 8.95 -15.25
C GLN A 56 -1.80 10.39 -14.79
N ASN A 57 -2.75 10.99 -14.05
CA ASN A 57 -2.59 12.31 -13.47
C ASN A 57 -1.85 12.23 -12.15
N CYS A 58 -1.17 13.32 -11.77
CA CYS A 58 -0.48 13.44 -10.49
C CYS A 58 -1.43 13.20 -9.31
N GLN A 59 -1.02 12.39 -8.35
CA GLN A 59 -1.80 12.06 -7.15
C GLN A 59 -1.01 12.41 -5.89
N THR A 60 -1.73 12.56 -4.78
CA THR A 60 -1.14 12.48 -3.44
C THR A 60 -1.14 11.03 -2.99
N TRP A 61 0.04 10.51 -2.65
CA TRP A 61 0.20 9.19 -2.06
C TRP A 61 0.25 9.31 -0.55
N ASN A 62 -0.52 8.47 0.13
CA ASN A 62 -0.63 8.45 1.58
C ASN A 62 0.02 7.19 2.11
N PHE A 63 0.95 7.34 3.05
CA PHE A 63 1.71 6.25 3.65
C PHE A 63 1.38 6.15 5.13
N VAL A 64 0.91 4.97 5.52
CA VAL A 64 0.71 4.59 6.92
C VAL A 64 1.79 3.55 7.23
N GLU A 65 2.83 3.97 7.92
CA GLU A 65 4.04 3.15 8.15
C GLU A 65 3.82 2.05 9.19
N THR A 66 2.92 2.29 10.15
CA THR A 66 2.61 1.35 11.22
C THR A 66 1.10 1.23 11.40
N GLY A 67 0.64 0.05 11.80
CA GLY A 67 -0.77 -0.23 12.03
C GLY A 67 -0.93 -1.39 12.99
N GLN A 68 -1.97 -1.32 13.83
CA GLN A 68 -2.30 -2.41 14.75
C GLN A 68 -2.99 -3.55 14.01
N LEU A 69 -2.74 -4.78 14.47
CA LEU A 69 -3.48 -5.96 14.06
C LEU A 69 -4.41 -6.39 15.21
N VAL A 70 -5.71 -6.45 14.95
CA VAL A 70 -6.72 -6.96 15.88
C VAL A 70 -7.30 -8.23 15.26
N ASN A 71 -7.14 -9.37 15.94
CA ASN A 71 -7.55 -10.69 15.44
C ASN A 71 -7.01 -11.00 14.02
N GLY A 72 -5.77 -10.59 13.73
CA GLY A 72 -5.12 -10.79 12.44
C GLY A 72 -5.58 -9.86 11.31
N GLN A 73 -6.47 -8.91 11.60
CA GLN A 73 -6.94 -7.89 10.65
C GLN A 73 -6.32 -6.53 10.95
N LEU A 74 -6.05 -5.73 9.92
CA LEU A 74 -5.61 -4.35 10.11
C LEU A 74 -6.73 -3.56 10.81
N ALA A 75 -6.37 -2.86 11.88
CA ALA A 75 -7.26 -1.93 12.57
C ALA A 75 -7.33 -0.58 11.81
N PRO A 76 -8.32 0.27 12.11
CA PRO A 76 -8.31 1.67 11.72
C PRO A 76 -7.00 2.36 12.12
N HIS A 77 -6.55 3.32 11.32
CA HIS A 77 -5.45 4.21 11.71
C HIS A 77 -6.01 5.45 12.42
N SER A 78 -5.24 6.07 13.30
CA SER A 78 -5.71 7.19 14.13
C SER A 78 -4.97 8.51 13.84
N SER A 79 -4.01 8.50 12.92
CA SER A 79 -3.13 9.62 12.62
C SER A 79 -3.12 9.90 11.12
N THR A 80 -2.99 11.17 10.76
CA THR A 80 -2.85 11.57 9.36
C THR A 80 -1.68 10.83 8.72
N PRO A 81 -1.89 10.15 7.58
CA PRO A 81 -0.81 9.48 6.85
C PRO A 81 0.29 10.47 6.44
N PHE A 82 1.53 9.98 6.31
CA PHE A 82 2.57 10.73 5.64
C PHE A 82 2.19 10.91 4.17
N GLN A 83 2.25 12.15 3.67
CA GLN A 83 1.78 12.49 2.33
C GLN A 83 2.94 12.81 1.42
N VAL A 84 3.00 12.13 0.28
CA VAL A 84 3.86 12.50 -0.85
C VAL A 84 2.96 13.10 -1.92
N ASN A 85 3.08 14.40 -2.14
CA ASN A 85 2.31 15.12 -3.12
C ASN A 85 2.96 15.05 -4.51
N ASN A 86 2.16 15.28 -5.54
CA ASN A 86 2.61 15.37 -6.93
C ASN A 86 3.33 14.10 -7.45
N VAL A 87 2.84 12.91 -7.06
CA VAL A 87 3.33 11.66 -7.63
C VAL A 87 2.69 11.49 -9.02
N CYS A 88 3.45 11.80 -10.06
CA CYS A 88 2.98 11.80 -11.44
C CYS A 88 3.59 10.63 -12.21
N ALA A 89 2.75 9.81 -12.88
CA ALA A 89 3.24 8.73 -13.74
C ALA A 89 4.20 9.22 -14.84
N SER A 90 3.97 10.44 -15.36
CA SER A 90 4.84 11.08 -16.36
C SER A 90 6.25 11.44 -15.86
N GLN A 91 6.47 11.45 -14.55
CA GLN A 91 7.76 11.76 -13.92
C GLN A 91 8.53 10.49 -13.51
N CYS A 92 7.88 9.32 -13.56
CA CYS A 92 8.53 8.03 -13.34
C CYS A 92 9.23 7.61 -14.65
N ARG A 93 10.51 7.98 -14.77
CA ARG A 93 11.38 7.63 -15.89
C ARG A 93 12.22 6.40 -15.60
#